data_AF-A0A3M1BDG0-F1
#
_entry.id   AF-A0A3M1BDG0-F1
#
_cell.length_a   1.000
_cell.length_b   1.000
_cell.length_c   1.000
_cell.angle_alpha   90.00
_cell.angle_beta   90.00
_cell.angle_gamma   90.00
#
_symmetry.space_group_name_H-M   'P 1'
#
loop_
_entity.id
_entity.type
_entity.pdbx_description
1 polymer ?
#
loop_
_entity_poly.entity_id
_entity_poly.type
_entity_poly.pdbx_seq_one_letter_code
_entity_poly.pdbx_strand_id
1 'polypeptide(L)'
;MITYIQMTDESHGWGIGQAPQAEDAHILHTADGGQSWTDVSPPAGEQTLTDPAGLFVDTQHALVIYPAGPGQPHVIWQTSDGGTTWQGADLPPSPDAEFFSPSFFAADKQNIWLLVTIGAGMQHAYSDLYFSADGGSQW
;
A
#
# COMPACT_ATOMS: atom_id res chain seq x y z
N MET A 1 -0.09 16.88 -6.06
CA MET A 1 -1.50 16.58 -6.30
C MET A 1 -1.86 15.32 -5.54
N ILE A 2 -2.91 15.37 -4.74
CA ILE A 2 -3.50 14.18 -4.12
C ILE A 2 -4.32 13.46 -5.18
N THR A 3 -4.10 12.16 -5.35
CA THR A 3 -4.76 11.29 -6.33
C THR A 3 -5.79 10.37 -5.70
N TYR A 4 -5.69 10.13 -4.39
CA TYR A 4 -6.62 9.32 -3.61
C TYR A 4 -6.80 9.91 -2.22
N ILE A 5 -8.02 9.82 -1.68
CA ILE A 5 -8.34 10.20 -0.31
C ILE A 5 -9.33 9.22 0.31
N GLN A 6 -9.09 8.88 1.57
CA GLN A 6 -10.04 8.18 2.43
C GLN A 6 -10.08 8.85 3.81
N MET A 7 -11.20 9.45 4.14
CA MET A 7 -11.46 9.96 5.49
C MET A 7 -11.96 8.83 6.39
N THR A 8 -11.39 8.73 7.59
CA THR A 8 -11.77 7.74 8.60
C THR A 8 -12.73 8.33 9.65
N ASP A 9 -12.65 9.64 9.87
CA ASP A 9 -13.64 10.46 10.56
C ASP A 9 -13.67 11.89 9.99
N GLU A 10 -14.33 12.83 10.66
CA GLU A 10 -14.47 14.23 10.21
C GLU A 10 -13.16 15.02 10.18
N SER A 11 -12.16 14.61 10.96
CA SER A 11 -10.86 15.26 11.11
C SER A 11 -9.69 14.44 10.56
N HIS A 12 -9.79 13.11 10.57
CA HIS A 12 -8.68 12.23 10.25
C HIS A 12 -8.88 11.49 8.94
N GLY A 13 -7.82 11.37 8.15
CA GLY A 13 -7.85 10.64 6.90
C GLY A 13 -6.47 10.38 6.33
N TRP A 14 -6.47 9.51 5.33
CA TRP A 14 -5.31 9.11 4.57
C TRP A 14 -5.42 9.57 3.13
N GLY A 15 -4.28 9.80 2.49
CA GLY A 15 -4.19 10.17 1.10
C GLY A 15 -3.01 9.52 0.41
N ILE A 16 -3.13 9.38 -0.90
CA ILE A 16 -1.98 9.11 -1.77
C ILE A 16 -1.83 10.34 -2.66
N GLY A 17 -0.61 10.83 -2.80
CA GLY A 17 -0.36 12.01 -3.63
C GLY A 17 1.08 12.15 -4.05
N GLN A 18 1.30 12.90 -5.13
CA GLN A 18 2.61 13.09 -5.75
C GLN A 18 2.90 14.59 -5.84
N ALA A 19 4.11 15.04 -5.48
CA ALA A 19 4.45 16.45 -5.68
C ALA A 19 4.50 16.78 -7.18
N PRO A 20 4.14 18.01 -7.61
CA PRO A 20 4.28 18.40 -9.02
C PRO A 20 5.73 18.20 -9.47
N GLN A 21 5.95 17.43 -10.55
CA GLN A 21 7.27 17.09 -11.12
C GLN A 21 8.09 16.07 -10.31
N ALA A 22 7.57 15.52 -9.21
CA ALA A 22 8.14 14.34 -8.58
C ALA A 22 7.59 13.08 -9.23
N GLU A 23 8.40 12.03 -9.34
CA GLU A 23 7.95 10.70 -9.75
C GLU A 23 7.39 9.91 -8.56
N ASP A 24 7.80 10.25 -7.34
CA ASP A 24 7.38 9.56 -6.13
C ASP A 24 5.95 9.92 -5.70
N ALA A 25 5.18 8.89 -5.38
CA ALA A 25 3.89 8.93 -4.74
C ALA A 25 4.05 8.67 -3.23
N HIS A 26 3.53 9.60 -2.45
CA HIS A 26 3.64 9.65 -1.01
C HIS A 26 2.35 9.22 -0.34
N ILE A 27 2.49 8.62 0.84
CA ILE A 27 1.38 8.35 1.76
C ILE A 27 1.24 9.54 2.68
N LEU A 28 0.04 10.10 2.72
CA LEU A 28 -0.26 11.32 3.44
C LEU A 28 -1.28 11.02 4.54
N HIS A 29 -1.15 11.73 5.67
CA HIS A 29 -2.12 11.68 6.76
C HIS A 29 -2.58 13.10 7.13
N THR A 30 -3.86 13.24 7.44
CA THR A 30 -4.46 14.49 7.94
C THR A 30 -5.10 14.25 9.31
N ALA A 31 -5.11 15.30 10.14
CA ALA A 31 -5.80 15.33 11.44
C ALA A 31 -6.64 16.61 11.61
N ASP A 32 -6.87 17.35 10.52
CA ASP A 32 -7.60 18.63 10.51
C ASP A 32 -8.68 18.73 9.42
N GLY A 33 -9.18 17.57 8.99
CA GLY A 33 -10.23 17.46 7.97
C GLY A 33 -9.73 17.72 6.55
N GLY A 34 -8.44 17.48 6.31
CA GLY A 34 -7.80 17.66 5.00
C GLY A 34 -7.38 19.11 4.70
N GLN A 35 -7.34 19.99 5.70
CA GLN A 35 -6.80 21.35 5.55
C GLN A 35 -5.28 21.31 5.38
N SER A 36 -4.62 20.40 6.07
CA SER A 36 -3.21 20.07 5.90
C SER A 36 -2.98 18.57 5.84
N TRP A 37 -1.90 18.19 5.17
CA TRP A 37 -1.48 16.81 4.94
C TRP A 37 -0.01 16.68 5.28
N THR A 38 0.32 15.67 6.08
CA THR A 38 1.70 15.33 6.45
C THR A 38 2.14 14.10 5.68
N ASP A 39 3.34 14.12 5.10
CA ASP A 39 3.95 12.94 4.51
C ASP A 39 4.37 11.98 5.62
N VAL A 40 3.79 10.78 5.56
CA VAL A 40 4.02 9.66 6.48
C VAL A 40 4.44 8.42 5.70
N SER A 41 5.07 8.58 4.53
CA SER A 41 5.48 7.48 3.68
C SER A 41 6.38 6.48 4.41
N PRO A 42 6.22 5.17 4.16
CA PRO A 42 7.17 4.17 4.62
C PRO A 42 8.61 4.48 4.18
N PRO A 43 9.64 3.96 4.88
CA PRO A 43 11.02 4.17 4.48
C PRO A 43 11.27 3.60 3.08
N ALA A 44 11.71 4.47 2.16
CA ALA A 44 11.84 4.14 0.74
C ALA A 44 12.90 3.07 0.44
N GLY A 45 13.94 2.94 1.27
CA GLY A 45 15.06 2.04 1.00
C GLY A 45 15.59 2.19 -0.43
N GLU A 46 15.65 1.08 -1.17
CA GLU A 46 15.95 1.05 -2.62
C GLU A 46 14.68 0.94 -3.50
N GLN A 47 13.48 0.94 -2.91
CA GLN A 47 12.23 0.85 -3.65
C GLN A 47 11.89 2.18 -4.33
N THR A 48 11.45 2.11 -5.58
CA THR A 48 10.81 3.24 -6.24
C THR A 48 9.43 3.46 -5.63
N LEU A 49 9.11 4.70 -5.26
CA LEU A 49 7.84 5.01 -4.60
C LEU A 49 6.72 5.32 -5.61
N THR A 50 6.56 4.52 -6.65
CA THR A 50 5.57 4.76 -7.71
C THR A 50 4.34 3.87 -7.55
N ASP A 51 3.16 4.41 -7.86
CA ASP A 51 1.88 3.70 -7.92
C ASP A 51 1.56 2.79 -6.70
N PRO A 52 1.59 3.32 -5.46
CA PRO A 52 1.29 2.52 -4.29
C PRO A 52 -0.17 2.05 -4.27
N ALA A 53 -0.38 0.84 -3.74
CA ALA A 53 -1.67 0.43 -3.23
C ALA A 53 -1.70 0.59 -1.72
N GLY A 54 -2.81 1.12 -1.20
CA GLY A 54 -3.02 1.35 0.22
C GLY A 54 -4.32 0.73 0.72
N LEU A 55 -4.28 0.18 1.93
CA LEU A 55 -5.44 -0.18 2.74
C LEU A 55 -5.41 0.65 4.01
N PHE A 56 -6.37 1.56 4.16
CA PHE A 56 -6.44 2.48 5.29
C PHE A 56 -7.57 2.05 6.22
N VAL A 57 -7.22 1.36 7.30
CA VAL A 57 -8.18 0.65 8.16
C VAL A 57 -8.84 1.61 9.15
N ASP A 58 -8.03 2.45 9.79
CA ASP A 58 -8.47 3.53 10.68
C ASP A 58 -7.40 4.63 10.77
N THR A 59 -7.53 5.56 11.73
CA THR A 59 -6.60 6.68 11.93
C THR A 59 -5.17 6.27 12.31
N GLN A 60 -4.96 5.02 12.72
CA GLN A 60 -3.68 4.53 13.22
C GLN A 60 -3.13 3.40 12.37
N HIS A 61 -3.99 2.60 11.75
CA HIS A 61 -3.63 1.38 11.05
C HIS A 61 -3.77 1.54 9.53
N ALA A 62 -2.66 1.32 8.83
CA ALA A 62 -2.64 1.28 7.37
C ALA A 62 -1.62 0.24 6.87
N LEU A 63 -1.91 -0.30 5.69
CA LEU A 63 -0.99 -1.15 4.93
C LEU A 63 -0.73 -0.50 3.58
N VAL A 64 0.53 -0.50 3.15
CA VAL A 64 0.97 0.11 1.91
C VAL A 64 1.97 -0.80 1.21
N ILE A 65 1.84 -0.94 -0.10
CA ILE A 65 2.82 -1.61 -0.93
C ILE A 65 3.17 -0.72 -2.12
N TYR A 66 4.47 -0.60 -2.38
CA TYR A 66 5.00 -0.04 -3.61
C TYR A 66 5.42 -1.20 -4.51
N PRO A 67 4.78 -1.39 -5.68
CA PRO A 67 5.18 -2.40 -6.64
C PRO A 67 6.66 -2.25 -7.03
N ALA A 68 7.45 -3.28 -6.76
CA ALA A 68 8.83 -3.38 -7.20
C ALA A 68 8.90 -3.88 -8.64
N GLY A 69 10.07 -3.74 -9.28
CA GLY A 69 10.28 -4.25 -10.63
C GLY A 69 10.29 -5.78 -10.70
N PRO A 70 10.19 -6.37 -11.90
CA PRO A 70 10.20 -7.83 -12.08
C PRO A 70 11.40 -8.50 -11.41
N GLY A 71 11.14 -9.57 -10.65
CA GLY A 71 12.16 -10.35 -9.94
C GLY A 71 12.71 -9.70 -8.66
N GLN A 72 12.20 -8.53 -8.25
CA GLN A 72 12.54 -7.92 -6.97
C GLN A 72 11.58 -8.35 -5.87
N PRO A 73 12.04 -8.45 -4.61
CA PRO A 73 11.15 -8.73 -3.49
C PRO A 73 10.17 -7.56 -3.29
N HIS A 74 8.92 -7.92 -3.01
CA HIS A 74 7.89 -6.97 -2.63
C HIS A 74 7.77 -6.91 -1.12
N VAL A 75 7.68 -5.69 -0.59
CA VAL A 75 7.53 -5.45 0.85
C VAL A 75 6.17 -4.78 1.07
N ILE A 76 5.39 -5.35 1.98
CA ILE A 76 4.21 -4.68 2.53
C ILE A 76 4.64 -3.95 3.78
N TRP A 77 4.39 -2.64 3.79
CA TRP A 77 4.61 -1.79 4.95
C TRP A 77 3.32 -1.68 5.74
N GLN A 78 3.41 -1.88 7.05
CA GLN A 78 2.31 -1.72 8.00
C GLN A 78 2.66 -0.66 9.04
N THR A 79 1.67 0.16 9.39
CA THR A 79 1.73 1.06 10.55
C THR A 79 0.57 0.77 11.50
N SER A 80 0.77 1.08 12.78
CA SER A 80 -0.25 1.05 13.84
C SER A 80 -0.25 2.33 14.69
N ASP A 81 0.45 3.38 14.22
CA ASP A 81 0.65 4.66 14.90
C ASP A 81 0.47 5.87 13.95
N GLY A 82 -0.37 5.72 12.94
CA GLY A 82 -0.72 6.79 12.00
C GLY A 82 0.40 7.12 11.01
N GLY A 83 1.30 6.16 10.75
CA GLY A 83 2.44 6.32 9.85
C GLY A 83 3.65 6.99 10.50
N THR A 84 3.68 7.10 11.83
CA THR A 84 4.86 7.59 12.55
C THR A 84 6.01 6.58 12.46
N THR A 85 5.67 5.28 12.55
CA THR A 85 6.58 4.17 12.31
C THR A 85 5.95 3.14 11.39
N TRP A 86 6.80 2.44 10.64
CA TRP A 86 6.41 1.40 9.70
C TRP A 86 7.22 0.13 9.93
N GLN A 87 6.56 -1.01 9.81
CA GLN A 87 7.14 -2.35 9.86
C GLN A 87 6.95 -3.01 8.49
N GLY A 88 8.02 -3.57 7.94
CA GLY A 88 7.99 -4.25 6.65
C GLY A 88 7.81 -5.77 6.80
N ALA A 89 6.97 -6.36 5.97
CA ALA A 89 6.83 -7.80 5.80
C ALA A 89 7.08 -8.16 4.33
N ASP A 90 8.01 -9.09 4.10
CA ASP A 90 8.28 -9.60 2.76
C ASP A 90 7.10 -10.44 2.27
N LEU A 91 6.66 -10.19 1.03
CA LEU A 91 5.74 -11.07 0.35
C LEU A 91 6.49 -12.28 -0.24
N PRO A 92 5.90 -13.49 -0.18
CA PRO A 92 6.42 -14.62 -0.92
C PRO A 92 6.60 -14.28 -2.41
N PRO A 93 7.72 -14.66 -3.03
CA PRO A 93 8.05 -14.24 -4.39
C PRO A 93 7.05 -14.79 -5.40
N SER A 94 6.72 -13.98 -6.40
CA SER A 94 5.97 -14.40 -7.60
C SER A 94 6.95 -14.46 -8.78
N PRO A 95 7.62 -15.62 -9.01
CA PRO A 95 8.72 -15.73 -9.97
C PRO A 95 8.27 -15.55 -11.43
N ASP A 96 6.98 -15.78 -11.71
CA ASP A 96 6.40 -15.71 -13.04
C ASP A 96 5.70 -14.36 -13.31
N ALA A 97 5.84 -13.37 -12.42
CA ALA A 97 5.20 -12.07 -12.57
C ALA A 97 5.81 -11.24 -13.72
N GLU A 98 4.98 -10.91 -14.71
CA GLU A 98 5.28 -9.99 -15.80
C GLU A 98 5.15 -8.52 -15.35
N PHE A 99 4.19 -8.24 -14.47
CA PHE A 99 3.99 -6.97 -13.77
C PHE A 99 3.41 -7.24 -12.39
N PHE A 100 3.28 -6.21 -11.55
CA PHE A 100 2.73 -6.36 -10.20
C PHE A 100 1.65 -5.30 -9.96
N SER A 101 0.38 -5.69 -10.04
CA SER A 101 -0.76 -4.80 -9.81
C SER A 101 -1.57 -5.26 -8.58
N PRO A 102 -1.28 -4.69 -7.39
CA PRO A 102 -1.88 -5.09 -6.13
C PRO A 102 -3.25 -4.45 -5.88
N SER A 103 -4.12 -5.18 -5.17
CA SER A 103 -5.38 -4.68 -4.63
C SER A 103 -5.66 -5.33 -3.28
N PHE A 104 -5.84 -4.51 -2.25
CA PHE A 104 -6.14 -4.97 -0.89
C PHE A 104 -7.64 -5.15 -0.67
N PHE A 105 -7.97 -6.15 0.14
CA PHE A 105 -9.31 -6.38 0.67
C PHE A 105 -9.20 -6.77 2.13
N ALA A 106 -10.09 -6.26 2.98
CA ALA A 106 -10.12 -6.59 4.40
C ALA A 106 -11.54 -6.99 4.80
N ALA A 107 -11.67 -8.12 5.51
CA ALA A 107 -12.92 -8.45 6.19
C ALA A 107 -12.99 -7.74 7.55
N ASP A 108 -11.84 -7.63 8.22
CA ASP A 108 -11.63 -6.93 9.48
C ASP A 108 -10.15 -6.52 9.61
N LYS A 109 -9.74 -6.08 10.80
CA LYS A 109 -8.36 -5.60 11.06
C LYS A 109 -7.30 -6.71 11.05
N GLN A 110 -7.70 -7.97 11.15
CA GLN A 110 -6.82 -9.14 11.23
C GLN A 110 -6.78 -9.90 9.91
N ASN A 111 -7.93 -10.05 9.25
CA ASN A 111 -8.11 -10.86 8.05
C ASN A 111 -8.06 -9.99 6.80
N ILE A 112 -6.92 -10.06 6.09
CA ILE A 112 -6.60 -9.22 4.93
C ILE A 112 -6.18 -10.12 3.76
N TRP A 113 -6.65 -9.78 2.57
CA TRP A 113 -6.26 -10.40 1.32
C TRP A 113 -5.57 -9.37 0.43
N LEU A 114 -4.54 -9.83 -0.27
CA LEU A 114 -3.92 -9.11 -1.36
C LEU A 114 -4.13 -9.93 -2.63
N LEU A 115 -4.96 -9.40 -3.53
CA LEU A 115 -5.05 -9.91 -4.89
C LEU A 115 -4.03 -9.17 -5.74
N VAL A 116 -3.17 -9.90 -6.44
CA VAL A 116 -2.18 -9.33 -7.34
C VAL A 116 -2.44 -9.84 -8.74
N THR A 117 -2.68 -8.94 -9.69
CA THR A 117 -2.60 -9.33 -11.11
C THR A 117 -1.14 -9.30 -11.52
N ILE A 118 -0.63 -10.46 -11.96
CA ILE A 118 0.80 -10.66 -12.20
C ILE A 118 1.16 -10.80 -13.69
N GLY A 119 0.17 -10.97 -14.56
CA GLY A 119 0.40 -11.14 -15.99
C GLY A 119 -0.90 -11.15 -16.79
N ALA A 120 -0.81 -10.86 -18.08
CA ALA A 120 -1.96 -10.89 -18.98
C ALA A 120 -1.53 -11.24 -20.41
N GLY A 121 -2.08 -12.32 -20.95
CA GLY A 121 -1.71 -12.80 -22.29
C GLY A 121 -2.60 -13.93 -22.77
N MET A 122 -2.74 -14.06 -24.10
CA MET A 122 -3.54 -15.13 -24.73
C MET A 122 -4.98 -15.24 -24.20
N GLN A 123 -5.66 -14.12 -23.97
CA GLN A 123 -7.01 -14.05 -23.35
C GLN A 123 -7.09 -14.61 -21.92
N HIS A 124 -5.95 -14.77 -21.24
CA HIS A 124 -5.86 -15.11 -19.83
C HIS A 124 -5.29 -13.92 -19.03
N ALA A 125 -5.74 -13.81 -17.79
CA ALA A 125 -5.08 -13.01 -16.76
C ALA A 125 -4.57 -13.96 -15.69
N TYR A 126 -3.36 -13.73 -15.21
CA TYR A 126 -2.74 -14.49 -14.14
C TYR A 126 -2.80 -13.65 -12.87
N SER A 127 -3.11 -14.29 -11.75
CA SER A 127 -3.23 -13.61 -10.47
C SER A 127 -2.76 -14.50 -9.34
N ASP A 128 -2.09 -13.87 -8.37
CA ASP A 128 -1.78 -14.46 -7.09
C ASP A 128 -2.73 -13.90 -6.02
N LEU A 129 -3.03 -14.71 -5.03
CA LEU A 129 -3.83 -14.33 -3.88
C LEU A 129 -3.05 -14.65 -2.61
N TYR A 130 -2.73 -13.62 -1.84
CA TYR A 130 -2.09 -13.72 -0.54
C TYR A 130 -3.11 -13.46 0.57
N PHE A 131 -2.90 -14.05 1.74
CA PHE A 131 -3.78 -13.92 2.88
C PHE A 131 -3.00 -13.75 4.17
N SER A 132 -3.37 -12.73 4.94
CA SER A 132 -2.90 -12.50 6.29
C SER A 132 -4.05 -12.68 7.29
N ALA A 133 -3.77 -13.38 8.39
CA ALA A 133 -4.68 -13.53 9.53
C ALA A 133 -4.25 -12.69 10.75
N ASP A 134 -3.17 -11.92 10.64
CA ASP A 134 -2.56 -11.14 11.72
C ASP A 134 -2.44 -9.65 11.40
N GLY A 135 -3.28 -9.15 10.49
CA GLY A 135 -3.35 -7.74 10.13
C GLY A 135 -2.23 -7.30 9.19
N GLY A 136 -1.60 -8.24 8.48
CA GLY A 136 -0.58 -8.00 7.47
C GLY A 136 0.85 -8.01 8.01
N SER A 137 1.06 -8.48 9.23
CA SER A 137 2.41 -8.70 9.78
C SER A 137 3.07 -9.94 9.16
N GLN A 138 2.27 -10.92 8.71
CA GLN A 138 2.68 -12.09 7.93
C GLN A 138 1.66 -12.39 6.82
N TRP A 139 2.13 -12.97 5.71
CA TRP A 139 1.37 -13.20 4.47
C TRP A 139 1.59 -14.59 3.87
#